data_AF-A0A0W0YT04-F1
#
_entry.id   AF-A0A0W0YT04-F1
#
_cell.length_a   1.000
_cell.length_b   1.000
_cell.length_c   1.000
_cell.angle_alpha   90.00
_cell.angle_beta   90.00
_cell.angle_gamma   90.00
#
_symmetry.space_group_name_H-M   'P 1'
#
loop_
_entity.id
_entity.type
_entity.pdbx_description
1 polymer ?
#
loop_
_entity_poly.entity_id
_entity_poly.type
_entity_poly.pdbx_seq_one_letter_code
_entity_poly.pdbx_strand_id
1 'polypeptide(L)'
;MKKTLISAFFVTLSSVSQSARIQNEVDKLINQINPNVNLGAVVIDLTSGETLYRRNAGRLYIPASNMKLFSEAAALMVLGPDYHFKNQLSVGAGKIQQGILQGNVYLQLSGDPSFSRHDLKKLLSSLKELNINTIQGNLYIDSNVAGVNPYPPGWLTSDLAYSYGAPNAPVMLDANRLTVTVNPGARTGDPAVVEVDDGGGKISLNNQATTKAKAQGCGVGFSLDKENHLTVRGCVGVGQWAVQQRMAIKNPLMYAQAMIQSQLAKEHIQLNGQVQLGKTPGNSLLIATQYSKPVSELMADTLKPSDNLYADSLYLHAAAKLNGSPVNWQSAQPIIKSFLQSQTGIDFTNAILTDGSGLSRYSLVTPEQTISLLKFLYQRFPLSYEYIAALPISGRDGTLQKRFHIPSQQGFVRAKTGTMVGINSLSGYLYAANGHTLAFALYVNRQPGKASGPGRPVLDALCTYFLKNSPSSSRLSRVFSPHQRISFQSNPTQAEKQRAHQAKWRRLESAIRMSLKDQPVNVVYRNNELIVNDNQADTDKVWSVLQSVIKKYPFAVILSSKTLTINPAGGPTLLWVETLENPNQVQRIWSIHEAT
;
A
#
# COMPACT_ATOMS: atom_id res chain seq x y z
N MET A 1 9.01 42.91 -47.88
CA MET A 1 8.23 42.12 -46.90
C MET A 1 7.49 40.93 -47.56
N LYS A 2 8.19 40.02 -48.28
CA LYS A 2 7.56 38.83 -48.92
C LYS A 2 8.30 37.49 -48.69
N LYS A 3 9.43 37.48 -47.96
CA LYS A 3 10.23 36.26 -47.70
C LYS A 3 10.12 35.71 -46.27
N THR A 4 9.48 36.42 -45.35
CA THR A 4 9.31 36.00 -43.94
C THR A 4 7.99 35.27 -43.66
N LEU A 5 7.03 35.27 -44.60
CA LEU A 5 5.74 34.59 -44.45
C LEU A 5 5.75 33.12 -44.89
N ILE A 6 6.75 32.69 -45.68
CA ILE A 6 6.80 31.32 -46.23
C ILE A 6 7.36 30.33 -45.20
N SER A 7 8.37 30.72 -44.40
CA SER A 7 8.95 29.82 -43.38
C SER A 7 8.01 29.53 -42.19
N ALA A 8 7.14 30.46 -41.82
CA ALA A 8 6.13 30.23 -40.79
C ALA A 8 5.02 29.27 -41.26
N PHE A 9 4.76 29.22 -42.57
CA PHE A 9 3.75 28.35 -43.17
C PHE A 9 4.27 26.90 -43.33
N PHE A 10 5.56 26.70 -43.62
CA PHE A 10 6.13 25.36 -43.74
C PHE A 10 6.28 24.62 -42.41
N VAL A 11 6.60 25.32 -41.31
CA VAL A 11 6.75 24.69 -39.97
C VAL A 11 5.41 24.20 -39.43
N THR A 12 4.31 24.94 -39.67
CA THR A 12 2.96 24.54 -39.24
C THR A 12 2.36 23.42 -40.09
N LEU A 13 2.67 23.33 -41.39
CA LEU A 13 2.23 22.18 -42.21
C LEU A 13 2.93 20.87 -41.83
N SER A 14 4.21 20.91 -41.43
CA SER A 14 4.95 19.71 -41.05
C SER A 14 4.49 19.06 -39.73
N SER A 15 4.09 19.84 -38.72
CA SER A 15 3.60 19.29 -37.45
C SER A 15 2.20 18.68 -37.58
N VAL A 16 1.29 19.34 -38.32
CA VAL A 16 -0.06 18.81 -38.60
C VAL A 16 0.01 17.46 -39.32
N SER A 17 0.97 17.30 -40.25
CA SER A 17 1.19 16.05 -40.97
C SER A 17 1.70 14.90 -40.08
N GLN A 18 2.54 15.22 -39.08
CA GLN A 18 3.09 14.23 -38.15
C GLN A 18 2.05 13.74 -37.14
N SER A 19 1.30 14.65 -36.52
CA SER A 19 0.24 14.29 -35.58
C SER A 19 -0.87 13.48 -36.26
N ALA A 20 -1.28 13.82 -37.49
CA ALA A 20 -2.23 13.03 -38.27
C ALA A 20 -1.71 11.61 -38.60
N ARG A 21 -0.42 11.48 -38.91
CA ARG A 21 0.22 10.18 -39.11
C ARG A 21 0.21 9.33 -37.84
N ILE A 22 0.62 9.91 -36.70
CA ILE A 22 0.62 9.22 -35.40
C ILE A 22 -0.80 8.78 -35.05
N GLN A 23 -1.79 9.65 -35.24
CA GLN A 23 -3.21 9.32 -35.01
C GLN A 23 -3.62 8.06 -35.77
N ASN A 24 -3.34 8.00 -37.07
CA ASN A 24 -3.69 6.84 -37.91
C ASN A 24 -2.93 5.56 -37.52
N GLU A 25 -1.62 5.65 -37.23
CA GLU A 25 -0.81 4.49 -36.81
C GLU A 25 -1.29 3.94 -35.46
N VAL A 26 -1.62 4.81 -34.51
CA VAL A 26 -2.12 4.44 -33.19
C VAL A 26 -3.54 3.85 -33.27
N ASP A 27 -4.43 4.43 -34.07
CA ASP A 27 -5.78 3.89 -34.24
C ASP A 27 -5.77 2.51 -34.92
N LYS A 28 -4.86 2.27 -35.87
CA LYS A 28 -4.62 0.93 -36.44
C LYS A 28 -4.15 -0.07 -35.37
N LEU A 29 -3.19 0.32 -34.52
CA LEU A 29 -2.71 -0.53 -33.43
C LEU A 29 -3.83 -0.88 -32.44
N ILE A 30 -4.65 0.10 -32.07
CA ILE A 30 -5.81 -0.12 -31.19
C ILE A 30 -6.77 -1.13 -31.83
N ASN A 31 -7.11 -0.95 -33.11
CA ASN A 31 -8.04 -1.82 -33.81
C ASN A 31 -7.52 -3.25 -33.99
N GLN A 32 -6.20 -3.44 -34.11
CA GLN A 32 -5.57 -4.77 -34.15
C GLN A 32 -5.68 -5.52 -32.81
N ILE A 33 -5.61 -4.80 -31.69
CA ILE A 33 -5.64 -5.40 -30.35
C ILE A 33 -7.09 -5.60 -29.88
N ASN A 34 -7.90 -4.55 -29.98
CA ASN A 34 -9.30 -4.56 -29.57
C ASN A 34 -10.08 -3.43 -30.28
N PRO A 35 -10.78 -3.71 -31.39
CA PRO A 35 -11.52 -2.70 -32.14
C PRO A 35 -12.73 -2.14 -31.39
N ASN A 36 -13.23 -2.88 -30.39
CA ASN A 36 -14.40 -2.50 -29.59
C ASN A 36 -14.00 -1.84 -28.26
N VAL A 37 -12.73 -1.45 -28.09
CA VAL A 37 -12.28 -0.83 -26.85
C VAL A 37 -12.90 0.56 -26.68
N ASN A 38 -13.58 0.75 -25.55
CA ASN A 38 -14.08 2.05 -25.14
C ASN A 38 -12.95 2.83 -24.45
N LEU A 39 -12.10 3.46 -25.27
CA LEU A 39 -10.88 4.17 -24.88
C LEU A 39 -11.06 5.70 -24.93
N GLY A 40 -10.63 6.37 -23.86
CA GLY A 40 -10.26 7.77 -23.84
C GLY A 40 -8.75 7.91 -23.70
N ALA A 41 -8.12 8.74 -24.51
CA ALA A 41 -6.68 8.86 -24.57
C ALA A 41 -6.22 10.26 -24.96
N VAL A 42 -5.20 10.77 -24.27
CA VAL A 42 -4.44 11.95 -24.67
C VAL A 42 -2.96 11.69 -24.44
N VAL A 43 -2.12 12.05 -25.42
CA VAL A 43 -0.66 12.02 -25.31
C VAL A 43 -0.12 13.36 -25.79
N ILE A 44 0.65 14.03 -24.94
CA ILE A 44 1.31 15.29 -25.26
C ILE A 44 2.82 15.15 -25.13
N ASP A 45 3.54 15.81 -26.01
CA ASP A 45 4.97 16.03 -25.89
C ASP A 45 5.20 17.27 -25.02
N LEU A 46 5.71 17.08 -23.80
CA LEU A 46 5.99 18.17 -22.88
C LEU A 46 7.22 18.98 -23.29
N THR A 47 8.08 18.42 -24.14
CA THR A 47 9.28 19.07 -24.65
C THR A 47 8.94 20.03 -25.81
N SER A 48 8.06 19.62 -26.74
CA SER A 48 7.64 20.49 -27.86
C SER A 48 6.35 21.26 -27.62
N GLY A 49 5.50 20.80 -26.69
CA GLY A 49 4.15 21.31 -26.45
C GLY A 49 3.07 20.72 -27.39
N GLU A 50 3.44 19.84 -28.31
CA GLU A 50 2.53 19.26 -29.31
C GLU A 50 1.64 18.16 -28.70
N THR A 51 0.36 18.12 -29.12
CA THR A 51 -0.52 16.98 -28.83
C THR A 51 -0.33 15.90 -29.89
N LEU A 52 0.29 14.79 -29.51
CA LEU A 52 0.66 13.71 -30.44
C LEU A 52 -0.51 12.76 -30.75
N TYR A 53 -1.42 12.58 -29.80
CA TYR A 53 -2.58 11.70 -29.97
C TYR A 53 -3.74 12.15 -29.10
N ARG A 54 -4.96 12.11 -29.65
CA ARG A 54 -6.17 12.49 -28.96
C ARG A 54 -7.35 11.64 -29.40
N ARG A 55 -8.02 10.99 -28.45
CA ARG A 55 -9.24 10.19 -28.69
C ARG A 55 -10.19 10.30 -27.52
N ASN A 56 -11.43 10.72 -27.76
CA ASN A 56 -12.47 10.88 -26.73
C ASN A 56 -12.00 11.67 -25.50
N ALA A 57 -11.15 12.70 -25.70
CA ALA A 57 -10.42 13.36 -24.63
C ALA A 57 -11.29 14.08 -23.60
N GLY A 58 -12.43 14.65 -24.04
CA GLY A 58 -13.39 15.34 -23.18
C GLY A 58 -14.48 14.44 -22.59
N ARG A 59 -14.47 13.13 -22.85
CA ARG A 59 -15.48 12.21 -22.33
C ARG A 59 -15.15 11.82 -20.89
N LEU A 60 -16.16 11.70 -20.05
CA LEU A 60 -16.02 11.25 -18.66
C LEU A 60 -15.82 9.73 -18.59
N TYR A 61 -14.86 9.32 -17.77
CA TYR A 61 -14.53 7.93 -17.46
C TYR A 61 -14.44 7.75 -15.94
N ILE A 62 -14.77 6.55 -15.45
CA ILE A 62 -14.46 6.19 -14.06
C ILE A 62 -12.96 5.90 -14.01
N PRO A 63 -12.15 6.68 -13.27
CA PRO A 63 -10.71 6.62 -13.40
C PRO A 63 -10.05 5.43 -12.71
N ALA A 64 -10.77 4.73 -11.82
CA ALA A 64 -10.15 3.86 -10.82
C ALA A 64 -9.05 4.62 -10.04
N SER A 65 -7.98 3.94 -9.62
CA SER A 65 -6.86 4.55 -8.87
C SER A 65 -6.09 5.68 -9.59
N ASN A 66 -6.47 6.10 -10.80
CA ASN A 66 -5.99 7.37 -11.36
C ASN A 66 -6.65 8.59 -10.67
N MET A 67 -7.73 8.42 -9.90
CA MET A 67 -8.25 9.48 -9.01
C MET A 67 -7.18 9.98 -8.04
N LYS A 68 -6.29 9.08 -7.59
CA LYS A 68 -5.16 9.42 -6.72
C LYS A 68 -4.24 10.47 -7.32
N LEU A 69 -4.23 10.62 -8.65
CA LEU A 69 -3.46 11.70 -9.26
C LEU A 69 -4.01 13.07 -8.82
N PHE A 70 -5.33 13.23 -8.78
CA PHE A 70 -5.98 14.46 -8.36
C PHE A 70 -5.91 14.66 -6.85
N SER A 71 -6.17 13.60 -6.06
CA SER A 71 -6.14 13.70 -4.59
C SER A 71 -4.75 14.01 -4.06
N GLU A 72 -3.71 13.34 -4.57
CA GLU A 72 -2.34 13.57 -4.11
C GLU A 72 -1.80 14.91 -4.60
N ALA A 73 -2.23 15.40 -5.77
CA ALA A 73 -1.90 16.75 -6.20
C ALA A 73 -2.51 17.80 -5.27
N ALA A 74 -3.78 17.61 -4.87
CA ALA A 74 -4.42 18.49 -3.90
C ALA A 74 -3.71 18.42 -2.54
N ALA A 75 -3.44 17.22 -2.02
CA ALA A 75 -2.75 17.05 -0.74
C ALA A 75 -1.36 17.69 -0.74
N LEU A 76 -0.56 17.47 -1.78
CA LEU A 76 0.77 18.05 -1.92
C LEU A 76 0.73 19.58 -1.97
N MET A 77 -0.20 20.18 -2.71
CA MET A 77 -0.32 21.64 -2.82
C MET A 77 -0.91 22.31 -1.57
N VAL A 78 -1.82 21.63 -0.86
CA VAL A 78 -2.50 22.19 0.32
C VAL A 78 -1.67 22.02 1.59
N LEU A 79 -1.09 20.84 1.80
CA LEU A 79 -0.34 20.53 3.01
C LEU A 79 1.13 20.96 2.87
N GLY A 80 1.70 20.81 1.67
CA GLY A 80 3.12 21.01 1.39
C GLY A 80 3.91 19.70 1.51
N PRO A 81 5.05 19.56 0.80
CA PRO A 81 5.83 18.32 0.77
C PRO A 81 6.41 17.94 2.14
N ASP A 82 6.83 18.93 2.94
CA ASP A 82 7.48 18.74 4.25
C ASP A 82 6.47 18.67 5.41
N TYR A 83 5.16 18.62 5.13
CA TYR A 83 4.17 18.52 6.19
C TYR A 83 4.26 17.17 6.89
N HIS A 84 4.28 17.19 8.21
CA HIS A 84 4.19 16.01 9.05
C HIS A 84 2.90 16.03 9.86
N PHE A 85 2.18 14.92 9.87
CA PHE A 85 1.12 14.70 10.83
C PHE A 85 1.71 14.58 12.23
N LYS A 86 1.00 15.12 13.22
CA LYS A 86 1.43 15.15 14.62
C LYS A 86 0.47 14.30 15.45
N ASN A 87 1.01 13.33 16.17
CA ASN A 87 0.28 12.54 17.15
C ASN A 87 0.89 12.81 18.52
N GLN A 88 0.06 13.05 19.53
CA GLN A 88 0.53 13.56 20.81
C GLN A 88 -0.03 12.74 21.96
N LEU A 89 0.76 12.64 23.02
CA LEU A 89 0.32 12.10 24.30
C LEU A 89 0.40 13.20 25.34
N SER A 90 -0.72 13.42 26.02
CA SER A 90 -0.84 14.42 27.08
C SER A 90 -1.47 13.79 28.32
N VAL A 91 -1.28 14.41 29.47
CA VAL A 91 -1.94 14.02 30.74
C VAL A 91 -2.77 15.18 31.27
N GLY A 92 -3.86 14.87 31.96
CA GLY A 92 -4.68 15.87 32.62
C GLY A 92 -3.95 16.55 33.77
N ALA A 93 -4.39 17.77 34.12
CA ALA A 93 -3.98 18.42 35.36
C ALA A 93 -4.35 17.51 36.54
N GLY A 94 -3.33 16.89 37.14
CA GLY A 94 -3.47 15.86 38.16
C GLY A 94 -2.16 15.69 38.91
N LYS A 95 -2.21 15.02 40.05
CA LYS A 95 -1.02 14.73 40.85
C LYS A 95 -0.44 13.38 40.44
N ILE A 96 0.88 13.30 40.30
CA ILE A 96 1.60 12.03 40.24
C ILE A 96 2.18 11.77 41.63
N GLN A 97 1.74 10.70 42.30
CA GLN A 97 2.24 10.33 43.62
C GLN A 97 2.59 8.84 43.62
N GLN A 98 3.85 8.52 43.94
CA GLN A 98 4.36 7.12 43.96
C GLN A 98 4.11 6.37 42.64
N GLY A 99 4.18 7.08 41.51
CA GLY A 99 3.94 6.54 40.17
C GLY A 99 2.46 6.38 39.77
N ILE A 100 1.54 6.82 40.62
CA ILE A 100 0.10 6.85 40.34
C ILE A 100 -0.27 8.23 39.79
N LEU A 101 -0.72 8.29 38.54
CA LEU A 101 -1.36 9.46 37.95
C LEU A 101 -2.82 9.53 38.40
N GLN A 102 -3.16 10.54 39.20
CA GLN A 102 -4.54 10.87 39.56
C GLN A 102 -5.17 11.75 38.47
N GLY A 103 -5.59 11.13 37.38
CA GLY A 103 -6.14 11.83 36.24
C GLY A 103 -6.19 10.98 34.98
N ASN A 104 -6.55 11.63 33.87
CA ASN A 104 -6.70 10.97 32.58
C ASN A 104 -5.44 11.15 31.72
N VAL A 105 -5.25 10.22 30.80
CA VAL A 105 -4.29 10.32 29.69
C VAL A 105 -5.07 10.64 28.41
N TYR A 106 -4.49 11.45 27.53
CA TYR A 106 -5.09 11.87 26.27
C TYR A 106 -4.15 11.53 25.11
N LEU A 107 -4.61 10.67 24.22
CA LEU A 107 -3.94 10.31 22.97
C LEU A 107 -4.58 11.10 21.83
N GLN A 108 -3.92 12.18 21.42
CA GLN A 108 -4.36 13.07 20.36
C GLN A 108 -3.85 12.55 19.02
N LEU A 109 -4.76 12.10 18.16
CA LEU A 109 -4.44 11.50 16.87
C LEU A 109 -4.92 12.39 15.74
N SER A 110 -3.98 12.70 14.85
CA SER A 110 -4.23 13.58 13.71
C SER A 110 -5.13 12.96 12.65
N GLY A 111 -5.23 11.63 12.58
CA GLY A 111 -5.73 10.92 11.39
C GLY A 111 -4.62 10.50 10.42
N ASP A 112 -3.37 10.51 10.85
CA ASP A 112 -2.23 9.97 10.09
C ASP A 112 -2.48 8.51 9.66
N PRO A 113 -2.56 8.21 8.34
CA PRO A 113 -2.77 6.85 7.86
C PRO A 113 -1.51 5.96 8.01
N SER A 114 -0.36 6.54 8.36
CA SER A 114 0.90 5.83 8.61
C SER A 114 1.18 5.50 10.07
N PHE A 115 0.29 5.92 10.99
CA PHE A 115 0.45 5.67 12.41
C PHE A 115 0.52 4.16 12.71
N SER A 116 1.61 3.72 13.32
CA SER A 116 1.90 2.30 13.51
C SER A 116 1.78 1.85 14.97
N ARG A 117 1.74 0.53 15.19
CA ARG A 117 1.87 -0.05 16.55
C ARG A 117 3.18 0.39 17.24
N HIS A 118 4.24 0.61 16.48
CA HIS A 118 5.52 1.10 17.01
C HIS A 118 5.43 2.56 17.49
N ASP A 119 4.73 3.40 16.74
CA ASP A 119 4.48 4.80 17.13
C ASP A 119 3.61 4.88 18.37
N LEU A 120 2.56 4.05 18.44
CA LEU A 120 1.73 3.92 19.63
C LEU A 120 2.56 3.50 20.85
N LYS A 121 3.41 2.47 20.71
CA LYS A 121 4.32 2.04 21.77
C LYS A 121 5.21 3.19 22.23
N LYS A 122 5.86 3.90 21.31
CA LYS A 122 6.72 5.05 21.66
C LYS A 122 5.98 6.11 22.46
N LEU A 123 4.77 6.48 22.04
CA LEU A 123 3.95 7.42 22.79
C LEU A 123 3.63 6.88 24.18
N LEU A 124 3.10 5.67 24.31
CA LEU A 124 2.70 5.13 25.62
C LEU A 124 3.89 4.87 26.56
N SER A 125 5.06 4.49 26.03
CA SER A 125 6.28 4.32 26.81
C SER A 125 6.79 5.62 27.43
N SER A 126 6.48 6.80 26.87
CA SER A 126 6.92 8.08 27.44
C SER A 126 6.29 8.37 28.81
N LEU A 127 5.18 7.73 29.16
CA LEU A 127 4.60 7.82 30.51
C LEU A 127 5.58 7.33 31.60
N LYS A 128 6.47 6.39 31.25
CA LYS A 128 7.51 5.89 32.17
C LYS A 128 8.56 6.95 32.49
N GLU A 129 8.79 7.91 31.61
CA GLU A 129 9.73 9.00 31.85
C GLU A 129 9.26 9.89 33.02
N LEU A 130 7.96 9.90 33.30
CA LEU A 130 7.35 10.52 34.47
C LEU A 130 7.18 9.55 35.67
N ASN A 131 7.79 8.37 35.60
CA ASN A 131 7.61 7.27 36.57
C ASN A 131 6.15 6.82 36.75
N ILE A 132 5.28 7.03 35.76
CA ILE A 132 3.88 6.60 35.85
C ILE A 132 3.82 5.09 35.61
N ASN A 133 3.31 4.36 36.61
CA ASN A 133 3.04 2.92 36.56
C ASN A 133 1.53 2.60 36.74
N THR A 134 0.73 3.57 37.17
CA THR A 134 -0.72 3.42 37.33
C THR A 134 -1.44 4.68 36.88
N ILE A 135 -2.51 4.53 36.11
CA ILE A 135 -3.42 5.61 35.69
C ILE A 135 -4.75 5.43 36.43
N GLN A 136 -5.00 6.29 37.42
CA GLN A 136 -6.25 6.35 38.18
C GLN A 136 -7.26 7.27 37.47
N GLY A 137 -7.59 6.88 36.24
CA GLY A 137 -8.51 7.59 35.35
C GLY A 137 -8.65 6.87 34.03
N ASN A 138 -9.23 7.55 33.03
CA ASN A 138 -9.41 7.01 31.69
C ASN A 138 -8.24 7.37 30.77
N LEU A 139 -8.12 6.63 29.67
CA LEU A 139 -7.34 7.06 28.51
C LEU A 139 -8.31 7.48 27.39
N TYR A 140 -8.28 8.75 27.03
CA TYR A 140 -9.11 9.29 25.97
C TYR A 140 -8.36 9.32 24.63
N ILE A 141 -9.01 8.84 23.58
CA ILE A 141 -8.57 9.00 22.20
C ILE A 141 -9.26 10.24 21.63
N ASP A 142 -8.48 11.29 21.40
CA ASP A 142 -8.93 12.51 20.76
C ASP A 142 -8.50 12.51 19.30
N SER A 143 -9.41 12.12 18.41
CA SER A 143 -9.12 11.99 16.99
C SER A 143 -9.76 13.09 16.16
N ASN A 144 -8.97 13.72 15.28
CA ASN A 144 -9.47 14.69 14.31
C ASN A 144 -10.44 14.06 13.30
N VAL A 145 -10.32 12.75 13.05
CA VAL A 145 -11.14 12.02 12.09
C VAL A 145 -12.24 11.20 12.78
N ALA A 146 -12.53 11.44 14.06
CA ALA A 146 -13.55 10.70 14.80
C ALA A 146 -14.96 10.79 14.18
N GLY A 147 -15.30 11.94 13.58
CA GLY A 147 -16.59 12.19 12.93
C GLY A 147 -16.62 11.91 11.43
N VAL A 148 -15.56 11.32 10.87
CA VAL A 148 -15.48 10.98 9.45
C VAL A 148 -16.18 9.65 9.20
N ASN A 149 -17.00 9.58 8.14
CA ASN A 149 -17.63 8.32 7.76
C ASN A 149 -16.55 7.36 7.23
N PRO A 150 -16.56 6.07 7.63
CA PRO A 150 -15.46 5.16 7.32
C PRO A 150 -15.26 4.90 5.83
N TYR A 151 -16.34 4.99 5.04
CA TYR A 151 -16.34 4.71 3.61
C TYR A 151 -17.01 5.86 2.84
N PRO A 152 -16.44 6.27 1.69
CA PRO A 152 -17.10 7.20 0.77
C PRO A 152 -18.25 6.53 0.01
N PRO A 153 -19.16 7.32 -0.58
CA PRO A 153 -20.23 6.77 -1.40
C PRO A 153 -19.71 6.11 -2.69
N GLY A 154 -20.38 5.06 -3.14
CA GLY A 154 -20.08 4.36 -4.40
C GLY A 154 -19.07 3.22 -4.30
N TRP A 155 -18.58 2.90 -3.11
CA TRP A 155 -17.84 1.66 -2.83
C TRP A 155 -18.79 0.45 -2.79
N LEU A 156 -18.32 -0.72 -3.23
CA LEU A 156 -19.11 -1.95 -3.20
C LEU A 156 -18.92 -2.67 -1.87
N THR A 157 -19.98 -3.27 -1.34
CA THR A 157 -19.92 -4.06 -0.09
C THR A 157 -18.93 -5.22 -0.17
N SER A 158 -18.77 -5.82 -1.36
CA SER A 158 -17.79 -6.87 -1.64
C SER A 158 -16.34 -6.41 -1.51
N ASP A 159 -16.05 -5.12 -1.70
CA ASP A 159 -14.70 -4.58 -1.61
C ASP A 159 -14.23 -4.43 -0.15
N LEU A 160 -15.18 -4.23 0.78
CA LEU A 160 -14.90 -3.90 2.18
C LEU A 160 -14.24 -5.03 2.98
N ALA A 161 -14.22 -6.26 2.46
CA ALA A 161 -13.58 -7.40 3.11
C ALA A 161 -12.06 -7.45 2.88
N TYR A 162 -11.60 -6.85 1.77
CA TYR A 162 -10.21 -6.91 1.35
C TYR A 162 -9.40 -5.77 1.96
N SER A 163 -8.07 -5.93 2.06
CA SER A 163 -7.18 -4.90 2.64
C SER A 163 -7.29 -3.54 1.95
N TYR A 164 -7.57 -3.49 0.65
CA TYR A 164 -7.75 -2.24 -0.08
C TYR A 164 -9.07 -1.53 0.26
N GLY A 165 -10.01 -2.22 0.91
CA GLY A 165 -11.25 -1.69 1.45
C GLY A 165 -11.15 -1.36 2.95
N ALA A 166 -9.95 -1.14 3.49
CA ALA A 166 -9.77 -0.74 4.89
C ALA A 166 -10.42 0.64 5.15
N PRO A 167 -11.19 0.79 6.25
CA PRO A 167 -11.94 2.02 6.53
C PRO A 167 -11.04 3.14 7.06
N ASN A 168 -11.45 4.39 6.79
CA ASN A 168 -11.08 5.52 7.63
C ASN A 168 -11.70 5.33 9.02
N ALA A 169 -10.98 5.69 10.06
CA ALA A 169 -11.45 5.48 11.42
C ALA A 169 -10.78 6.46 12.38
N PRO A 170 -11.36 6.67 13.60
CA PRO A 170 -10.74 7.51 14.62
C PRO A 170 -9.28 7.14 14.91
N VAL A 171 -8.95 5.85 14.78
CA VAL A 171 -7.58 5.34 14.91
C VAL A 171 -7.26 4.48 13.68
N MET A 172 -6.13 4.76 13.03
CA MET A 172 -5.67 4.05 11.84
C MET A 172 -4.35 3.32 12.08
N LEU A 173 -4.35 2.34 13.00
CA LEU A 173 -3.16 1.55 13.32
C LEU A 173 -2.80 0.60 12.20
N ASP A 174 -1.55 0.66 11.71
CA ASP A 174 -1.00 -0.22 10.67
C ASP A 174 -1.90 -0.27 9.40
N ALA A 175 -2.47 0.89 9.06
CA ALA A 175 -3.42 1.09 7.97
C ALA A 175 -4.71 0.25 8.10
N ASN A 176 -5.17 -0.03 9.33
CA ASN A 176 -6.40 -0.78 9.66
C ASN A 176 -6.48 -2.15 8.98
N ARG A 177 -5.34 -2.83 8.92
CA ARG A 177 -5.22 -4.13 8.26
C ARG A 177 -4.54 -5.13 9.16
N LEU A 178 -5.01 -6.37 9.07
CA LEU A 178 -4.39 -7.52 9.71
C LEU A 178 -3.97 -8.54 8.67
N THR A 179 -2.97 -9.37 8.98
CA THR A 179 -2.57 -10.51 8.14
C THR A 179 -2.98 -11.80 8.83
N VAL A 180 -3.74 -12.64 8.11
CA VAL A 180 -4.06 -14.01 8.51
C VAL A 180 -3.17 -14.95 7.72
N THR A 181 -2.50 -15.88 8.41
CA THR A 181 -1.66 -16.91 7.81
C THR A 181 -2.26 -18.27 8.09
N VAL A 182 -2.44 -19.09 7.06
CA VAL A 182 -3.02 -20.44 7.16
C VAL A 182 -2.01 -21.44 6.62
N ASN A 183 -1.44 -22.22 7.53
CA ASN A 183 -0.51 -23.30 7.24
C ASN A 183 -1.25 -24.65 7.24
N PRO A 184 -0.80 -25.64 6.46
CA PRO A 184 -1.28 -27.01 6.62
C PRO A 184 -0.86 -27.58 7.98
N GLY A 185 -1.67 -28.51 8.49
CA GLY A 185 -1.31 -29.42 9.57
C GLY A 185 -0.32 -30.49 9.08
N ALA A 186 0.14 -31.33 10.00
CA ALA A 186 1.16 -32.35 9.71
C ALA A 186 0.63 -33.44 8.76
N ARG A 187 -0.64 -33.83 8.92
CA ARG A 187 -1.24 -34.96 8.21
C ARG A 187 -2.58 -34.57 7.58
N THR A 188 -3.03 -35.42 6.66
CA THR A 188 -4.38 -35.33 6.11
C THR A 188 -5.41 -35.52 7.22
N GLY A 189 -6.44 -34.67 7.25
CA GLY A 189 -7.48 -34.66 8.27
C GLY A 189 -7.19 -33.74 9.46
N ASP A 190 -5.92 -33.38 9.69
CA ASP A 190 -5.56 -32.45 10.77
C ASP A 190 -6.17 -31.05 10.51
N PRO A 191 -6.57 -30.30 11.55
CA PRO A 191 -6.89 -28.88 11.41
C PRO A 191 -5.73 -28.11 10.76
N ALA A 192 -6.05 -27.14 9.91
CA ALA A 192 -5.05 -26.20 9.43
C ALA A 192 -4.59 -25.30 10.58
N VAL A 193 -3.33 -24.87 10.58
CA VAL A 193 -2.80 -23.95 11.60
C VAL A 193 -3.06 -22.53 11.14
N VAL A 194 -3.99 -21.84 11.80
CA VAL A 194 -4.38 -20.46 11.49
C VAL A 194 -3.80 -19.51 12.51
N GLU A 195 -3.12 -18.47 12.03
CA GLU A 195 -2.43 -17.48 12.84
C GLU A 195 -2.83 -16.07 12.41
N VAL A 196 -2.94 -15.18 13.39
CA VAL A 196 -3.30 -13.78 13.19
C VAL A 196 -2.26 -12.90 13.87
N ASP A 197 -1.66 -11.98 13.13
CA ASP A 197 -0.83 -10.92 13.72
C ASP A 197 -1.72 -9.77 14.19
N ASP A 198 -2.37 -9.95 15.34
CA ASP A 198 -3.25 -8.92 15.92
C ASP A 198 -2.54 -8.00 16.93
N GLY A 199 -1.32 -8.33 17.36
CA GLY A 199 -0.53 -7.55 18.33
C GLY A 199 -1.17 -7.35 19.71
N GLY A 200 -2.29 -8.01 20.02
CA GLY A 200 -3.14 -7.73 21.19
C GLY A 200 -4.43 -6.96 20.89
N GLY A 201 -4.77 -6.74 19.61
CA GLY A 201 -5.97 -6.03 19.16
C GLY A 201 -7.28 -6.83 19.25
N LYS A 202 -7.26 -7.98 19.92
CA LYS A 202 -8.43 -8.78 20.33
C LYS A 202 -9.21 -9.35 19.14
N ILE A 203 -8.51 -9.97 18.19
CA ILE A 203 -9.17 -10.75 17.12
C ILE A 203 -9.55 -12.13 17.67
N SER A 204 -10.83 -12.46 17.70
CA SER A 204 -11.28 -13.79 18.15
C SER A 204 -11.33 -14.75 16.96
N LEU A 205 -10.51 -15.80 16.98
CA LEU A 205 -10.38 -16.75 15.88
C LEU A 205 -11.29 -17.98 16.05
N ASN A 206 -12.13 -18.22 15.05
CA ASN A 206 -12.87 -19.46 14.82
C ASN A 206 -12.26 -20.21 13.62
N ASN A 207 -11.40 -21.18 13.90
CA ASN A 207 -10.72 -21.97 12.88
C ASN A 207 -11.55 -23.21 12.49
N GLN A 208 -12.00 -23.24 11.24
CA GLN A 208 -12.73 -24.35 10.63
C GLN A 208 -11.99 -24.90 9.39
N ALA A 209 -10.75 -24.48 9.16
CA ALA A 209 -9.96 -24.93 8.02
C ALA A 209 -9.28 -26.28 8.32
N THR A 210 -9.18 -27.12 7.30
CA THR A 210 -8.65 -28.50 7.42
C THR A 210 -7.51 -28.76 6.44
N THR A 211 -6.74 -29.81 6.72
CA THR A 211 -5.62 -30.22 5.87
C THR A 211 -6.02 -31.42 5.02
N LYS A 212 -5.87 -31.32 3.70
CA LYS A 212 -6.09 -32.42 2.74
C LYS A 212 -4.78 -32.99 2.23
N ALA A 213 -4.82 -34.18 1.66
CA ALA A 213 -3.63 -34.83 1.08
C ALA A 213 -2.99 -34.02 -0.06
N LYS A 214 -3.79 -33.28 -0.85
CA LYS A 214 -3.31 -32.44 -1.95
C LYS A 214 -4.00 -31.08 -1.92
N ALA A 215 -3.30 -30.05 -2.39
CA ALA A 215 -3.82 -28.68 -2.50
C ALA A 215 -4.82 -28.49 -3.67
N GLN A 216 -4.88 -29.44 -4.61
CA GLN A 216 -5.78 -29.37 -5.76
C GLN A 216 -7.24 -29.24 -5.29
N GLY A 217 -7.95 -28.20 -5.76
CA GLY A 217 -9.34 -27.94 -5.38
C GLY A 217 -9.53 -27.43 -3.95
N CYS A 218 -8.44 -27.17 -3.21
CA CYS A 218 -8.50 -26.46 -1.93
C CYS A 218 -8.50 -24.94 -2.13
N GLY A 219 -9.27 -24.27 -1.27
CA GLY A 219 -9.31 -22.83 -1.14
C GLY A 219 -9.65 -22.48 0.30
N VAL A 220 -9.14 -21.35 0.76
CA VAL A 220 -9.40 -20.83 2.11
C VAL A 220 -10.31 -19.61 2.00
N GLY A 221 -11.42 -19.65 2.75
CA GLY A 221 -12.34 -18.53 2.89
C GLY A 221 -12.13 -17.82 4.23
N PHE A 222 -12.23 -16.49 4.22
CA PHE A 222 -12.07 -15.65 5.40
C PHE A 222 -13.29 -14.76 5.58
N SER A 223 -13.78 -14.64 6.81
CA SER A 223 -14.85 -13.72 7.18
C SER A 223 -14.50 -13.05 8.50
N LEU A 224 -14.60 -11.73 8.56
CA LEU A 224 -14.41 -10.94 9.76
C LEU A 224 -15.71 -10.14 9.99
N ASP A 225 -16.33 -10.32 11.14
CA ASP A 225 -17.57 -9.61 11.51
C ASP A 225 -17.29 -8.24 12.16
N LYS A 226 -18.34 -7.54 12.57
CA LYS A 226 -18.26 -6.17 13.13
C LYS A 226 -17.70 -6.13 14.57
N GLU A 227 -17.61 -7.28 15.24
CA GLU A 227 -16.94 -7.48 16.52
C GLU A 227 -15.50 -7.98 16.35
N ASN A 228 -15.01 -8.04 15.10
CA ASN A 228 -13.71 -8.60 14.73
C ASN A 228 -13.55 -10.10 15.09
N HIS A 229 -14.63 -10.89 15.08
CA HIS A 229 -14.53 -12.34 15.10
C HIS A 229 -14.16 -12.86 13.71
N LEU A 230 -12.99 -13.50 13.62
CA LEU A 230 -12.44 -14.04 12.40
C LEU A 230 -12.86 -15.52 12.26
N THR A 231 -13.60 -15.85 11.22
CA THR A 231 -13.85 -17.24 10.81
C THR A 231 -13.01 -17.60 9.59
N VAL A 232 -12.25 -18.69 9.68
CA VAL A 232 -11.44 -19.23 8.57
C VAL A 232 -11.96 -20.62 8.19
N ARG A 233 -12.31 -20.82 6.92
CA ARG A 233 -12.94 -22.06 6.41
C ARG A 233 -12.19 -22.61 5.20
N GLY A 234 -12.49 -23.87 4.85
CA GLY A 234 -11.99 -24.51 3.64
C GLY A 234 -10.84 -25.46 3.91
N CYS A 235 -9.87 -25.52 3.01
CA CYS A 235 -8.74 -26.42 3.19
C CYS A 235 -7.43 -25.92 2.58
N VAL A 236 -6.34 -26.56 3.01
CA VAL A 236 -4.99 -26.47 2.45
C VAL A 236 -4.43 -27.89 2.27
N GLY A 237 -3.51 -28.07 1.34
CA GLY A 237 -2.84 -29.37 1.12
C GLY A 237 -1.64 -29.58 2.04
N VAL A 238 -1.35 -30.82 2.43
CA VAL A 238 -0.07 -31.18 3.07
C VAL A 238 1.10 -30.68 2.20
N GLY A 239 2.05 -29.99 2.83
CA GLY A 239 3.22 -29.41 2.15
C GLY A 239 2.93 -28.17 1.28
N GLN A 240 1.68 -27.70 1.20
CA GLN A 240 1.35 -26.43 0.54
C GLN A 240 2.00 -25.25 1.29
N TRP A 241 2.43 -24.23 0.55
CA TRP A 241 2.80 -22.96 1.16
C TRP A 241 1.65 -22.34 1.95
N ALA A 242 2.01 -21.62 3.00
CA ALA A 242 1.05 -20.87 3.79
C ALA A 242 0.20 -19.94 2.91
N VAL A 243 -1.11 -19.98 3.10
CA VAL A 243 -2.01 -19.00 2.50
C VAL A 243 -1.99 -17.77 3.38
N GLN A 244 -1.53 -16.65 2.86
CA GLN A 244 -1.54 -15.37 3.56
C GLN A 244 -2.59 -14.45 2.94
N GLN A 245 -3.50 -13.97 3.78
CA GLN A 245 -4.52 -13.00 3.39
C GLN A 245 -4.41 -11.76 4.26
N ARG A 246 -4.20 -10.61 3.63
CA ARG A 246 -4.32 -9.30 4.30
C ARG A 246 -5.77 -8.85 4.22
N MET A 247 -6.37 -8.52 5.36
CA MET A 247 -7.79 -8.17 5.47
C MET A 247 -7.95 -6.77 6.07
N ALA A 248 -9.07 -6.12 5.76
CA ALA A 248 -9.49 -4.91 6.45
C ALA A 248 -10.04 -5.28 7.84
N ILE A 249 -9.58 -4.57 8.88
CA ILE A 249 -10.17 -4.65 10.22
C ILE A 249 -11.56 -3.99 10.15
N LYS A 250 -12.61 -4.69 10.61
CA LYS A 250 -13.99 -4.21 10.51
C LYS A 250 -14.33 -3.16 11.55
N ASN A 251 -13.80 -3.30 12.76
CA ASN A 251 -13.97 -2.33 13.83
C ASN A 251 -12.59 -1.86 14.34
N PRO A 252 -11.99 -0.86 13.67
CA PRO A 252 -10.68 -0.36 14.03
C PRO A 252 -10.62 0.31 15.41
N LEU A 253 -11.72 0.92 15.87
CA LEU A 253 -11.77 1.55 17.19
C LEU A 253 -11.66 0.49 18.29
N MET A 254 -12.45 -0.59 18.21
CA MET A 254 -12.38 -1.70 19.17
C MET A 254 -10.99 -2.34 19.16
N TYR A 255 -10.42 -2.55 17.97
CA TYR A 255 -9.06 -3.07 17.82
C TYR A 255 -8.02 -2.15 18.47
N ALA A 256 -8.11 -0.84 18.23
CA ALA A 256 -7.18 0.14 18.80
C ALA A 256 -7.30 0.24 20.33
N GLN A 257 -8.51 0.20 20.89
CA GLN A 257 -8.74 0.21 22.34
C GLN A 257 -8.05 -0.99 23.00
N ALA A 258 -8.23 -2.19 22.43
CA ALA A 258 -7.56 -3.40 22.92
C ALA A 258 -6.03 -3.32 22.75
N MET A 259 -5.55 -2.79 21.63
CA MET A 259 -4.11 -2.57 21.40
C MET A 259 -3.49 -1.62 22.44
N ILE A 260 -4.18 -0.52 22.78
CA ILE A 260 -3.72 0.43 23.81
C ILE A 260 -3.64 -0.26 25.17
N GLN A 261 -4.67 -1.00 25.57
CA GLN A 261 -4.67 -1.76 26.82
C GLN A 261 -3.54 -2.80 26.86
N SER A 262 -3.37 -3.55 25.77
CA SER A 262 -2.28 -4.54 25.64
C SER A 262 -0.91 -3.87 25.73
N GLN A 263 -0.73 -2.72 25.10
CA GLN A 263 0.53 -2.00 25.10
C GLN A 263 0.84 -1.42 26.49
N LEU A 264 -0.13 -0.81 27.18
CA LEU A 264 0.05 -0.37 28.57
C LEU A 264 0.46 -1.52 29.50
N ALA A 265 -0.19 -2.69 29.37
CA ALA A 265 0.14 -3.88 30.15
C ALA A 265 1.57 -4.38 29.88
N LYS A 266 2.00 -4.41 28.60
CA LYS A 266 3.39 -4.73 28.20
C LYS A 266 4.39 -3.73 28.76
N GLU A 267 3.98 -2.49 28.91
CA GLU A 267 4.76 -1.43 29.54
C GLU A 267 4.68 -1.48 31.08
N HIS A 268 3.98 -2.45 31.69
CA HIS A 268 3.74 -2.51 33.14
C HIS A 268 3.04 -1.26 33.70
N ILE A 269 2.16 -0.65 32.92
CA ILE A 269 1.32 0.48 33.33
C ILE A 269 -0.12 -0.03 33.52
N GLN A 270 -0.62 0.02 34.75
CA GLN A 270 -2.00 -0.34 35.07
C GLN A 270 -2.96 0.81 34.72
N LEU A 271 -4.01 0.53 33.96
CA LEU A 271 -5.11 1.47 33.70
C LEU A 271 -6.32 1.05 34.52
N ASN A 272 -6.77 1.89 35.47
CA ASN A 272 -7.95 1.60 36.29
C ASN A 272 -9.27 1.99 35.61
N GLY A 273 -9.23 2.95 34.67
CA GLY A 273 -10.39 3.35 33.88
C GLY A 273 -10.49 2.60 32.55
N GLN A 274 -11.13 3.23 31.58
CA GLN A 274 -11.38 2.69 30.24
C GLN A 274 -10.62 3.47 29.16
N VAL A 275 -10.39 2.80 28.03
CA VAL A 275 -9.95 3.47 26.80
C VAL A 275 -11.18 3.85 25.99
N GLN A 276 -11.40 5.14 25.72
CA GLN A 276 -12.61 5.61 25.02
C GLN A 276 -12.34 6.87 24.19
N LEU A 277 -13.24 7.20 23.27
CA LEU A 277 -13.16 8.48 22.56
C LEU A 277 -13.42 9.64 23.53
N GLY A 278 -12.71 10.75 23.37
CA GLY A 278 -12.93 11.96 24.17
C GLY A 278 -12.09 13.13 23.68
N LYS A 279 -12.38 14.33 24.17
CA LYS A 279 -11.61 15.54 23.85
C LYS A 279 -10.54 15.82 24.87
N THR A 280 -9.40 16.31 24.40
CA THR A 280 -8.30 16.74 25.23
C THR A 280 -8.59 18.13 25.78
N PRO A 281 -8.61 18.33 27.11
CA PRO A 281 -8.77 19.65 27.71
C PRO A 281 -7.62 20.57 27.33
N GLY A 282 -7.90 21.86 27.14
CA GLY A 282 -6.89 22.86 26.76
C GLY A 282 -5.77 23.09 27.78
N ASN A 283 -5.93 22.59 29.02
CA ASN A 283 -4.94 22.66 30.09
C ASN A 283 -4.20 21.33 30.35
N SER A 284 -4.24 20.37 29.41
CA SER A 284 -3.46 19.13 29.51
C SER A 284 -1.97 19.39 29.34
N LEU A 285 -1.13 18.66 30.08
CA LEU A 285 0.33 18.69 29.93
C LEU A 285 0.77 17.76 28.80
N LEU A 286 1.43 18.30 27.78
CA LEU A 286 2.03 17.52 26.68
C LEU A 286 3.24 16.74 27.18
N ILE A 287 3.23 15.42 26.97
CA ILE A 287 4.32 14.50 27.37
C ILE A 287 5.19 14.14 26.19
N ALA A 288 4.58 13.72 25.08
CA ALA A 288 5.31 13.27 23.91
C ALA A 288 4.61 13.68 22.61
N THR A 289 5.41 13.88 21.57
CA THR A 289 4.93 14.08 20.20
C THR A 289 5.64 13.09 19.28
N GLN A 290 4.86 12.42 18.45
CA GLN A 290 5.32 11.58 17.36
C GLN A 290 4.90 12.23 16.03
N TYR A 291 5.83 12.24 15.07
CA TYR A 291 5.61 12.82 13.75
C TYR A 291 5.58 11.70 12.70
N SER A 292 4.65 11.79 11.75
CA SER A 292 4.63 10.91 10.57
C SER A 292 5.87 11.10 9.70
N LYS A 293 5.96 10.37 8.60
CA LYS A 293 6.81 10.77 7.47
C LYS A 293 6.29 12.08 6.83
N PRO A 294 7.13 12.83 6.08
CA PRO A 294 6.63 13.99 5.34
C PRO A 294 5.63 13.56 4.26
N VAL A 295 4.73 14.47 3.86
CA VAL A 295 3.70 14.20 2.84
C VAL A 295 4.30 13.73 1.51
N SER A 296 5.50 14.18 1.12
CA SER A 296 6.20 13.67 -0.06
C SER A 296 6.43 12.14 -0.02
N GLU A 297 6.85 11.62 1.13
CA GLU A 297 7.04 10.18 1.34
C GLU A 297 5.70 9.44 1.50
N LEU A 298 4.73 10.04 2.19
CA LEU A 298 3.39 9.46 2.32
C LEU A 298 2.72 9.33 0.95
N MET A 299 2.91 10.31 0.06
CA MET A 299 2.45 10.25 -1.32
C MET A 299 3.10 9.11 -2.10
N ALA A 300 4.38 8.80 -1.86
CA ALA A 300 5.03 7.63 -2.44
C ALA A 300 4.44 6.32 -1.88
N ASP A 301 4.19 6.26 -0.57
CA ASP A 301 3.49 5.15 0.10
C ASP A 301 2.01 5.04 -0.37
N THR A 302 1.42 6.11 -0.93
CA THR A 302 0.11 6.08 -1.60
C THR A 302 0.22 5.58 -3.04
N LEU A 303 1.00 6.25 -3.89
CA LEU A 303 0.95 6.10 -5.35
C LEU A 303 1.63 4.81 -5.85
N LYS A 304 2.77 4.42 -5.24
CA LYS A 304 3.53 3.23 -5.67
C LYS A 304 2.75 1.94 -5.42
N PRO A 305 2.31 1.60 -4.19
CA PRO A 305 1.50 0.42 -3.94
C PRO A 305 0.01 0.62 -4.29
N SER A 306 -0.42 1.87 -4.56
CA SER A 306 -1.83 2.24 -4.81
C SER A 306 -2.72 2.12 -3.57
N ASP A 307 -2.25 2.59 -2.42
CA ASP A 307 -2.95 2.47 -1.15
C ASP A 307 -4.21 3.35 -1.08
N ASN A 308 -5.38 2.75 -0.85
CA ASN A 308 -6.65 3.49 -0.81
C ASN A 308 -6.83 4.28 0.48
N LEU A 309 -6.46 3.71 1.63
CA LEU A 309 -6.65 4.35 2.93
C LEU A 309 -5.81 5.62 3.03
N TYR A 310 -4.56 5.56 2.53
CA TYR A 310 -3.70 6.74 2.51
C TYR A 310 -4.29 7.84 1.60
N ALA A 311 -4.68 7.49 0.37
CA ALA A 311 -5.26 8.47 -0.55
C ALA A 311 -6.53 9.13 0.01
N ASP A 312 -7.41 8.34 0.61
CA ASP A 312 -8.67 8.82 1.17
C ASP A 312 -8.44 9.68 2.43
N SER A 313 -7.49 9.29 3.29
CA SER A 313 -7.11 10.11 4.44
C SER A 313 -6.47 11.43 4.00
N LEU A 314 -5.47 11.42 3.11
CA LEU A 314 -4.81 12.63 2.62
C LEU A 314 -5.78 13.57 1.92
N TYR A 315 -6.73 13.03 1.15
CA TYR A 315 -7.82 13.77 0.51
C TYR A 315 -8.68 14.53 1.53
N LEU A 316 -9.12 13.85 2.60
CA LEU A 316 -9.90 14.48 3.66
C LEU A 316 -9.09 15.50 4.47
N HIS A 317 -7.81 15.27 4.70
CA HIS A 317 -6.93 16.23 5.37
C HIS A 317 -6.71 17.49 4.54
N ALA A 318 -6.53 17.36 3.23
CA ALA A 318 -6.46 18.50 2.34
C ALA A 318 -7.78 19.31 2.38
N ALA A 319 -8.93 18.63 2.34
CA ALA A 319 -10.22 19.29 2.43
C ALA A 319 -10.42 19.98 3.78
N ALA A 320 -10.03 19.32 4.88
CA ALA A 320 -10.11 19.86 6.22
C ALA A 320 -9.22 21.10 6.40
N LYS A 321 -8.01 21.10 5.83
CA LYS A 321 -7.08 22.24 5.88
C LYS A 321 -7.66 23.45 5.15
N LEU A 322 -8.29 23.24 4.00
CA LEU A 322 -8.95 24.30 3.23
C LEU A 322 -10.22 24.83 3.92
N ASN A 323 -10.96 23.94 4.58
CA ASN A 323 -12.18 24.29 5.32
C ASN A 323 -11.92 24.92 6.70
N GLY A 324 -10.73 24.70 7.27
CA GLY A 324 -10.39 25.07 8.65
C GLY A 324 -10.85 24.06 9.71
N SER A 325 -11.57 23.01 9.34
CA SER A 325 -12.04 21.94 10.25
C SER A 325 -12.32 20.65 9.48
N PRO A 326 -12.31 19.48 10.15
CA PRO A 326 -12.63 18.19 9.51
C PRO A 326 -13.97 18.19 8.79
N VAL A 327 -14.00 17.61 7.59
CA VAL A 327 -15.20 17.48 6.76
C VAL A 327 -15.43 16.02 6.36
N ASN A 328 -16.65 15.71 5.93
CA ASN A 328 -17.02 14.39 5.41
C ASN A 328 -17.05 14.39 3.86
N TRP A 329 -17.20 13.22 3.24
CA TRP A 329 -17.00 13.00 1.80
C TRP A 329 -17.78 13.97 0.89
N GLN A 330 -19.06 14.18 1.17
CA GLN A 330 -19.94 15.04 0.38
C GLN A 330 -19.46 16.50 0.37
N SER A 331 -18.96 16.99 1.52
CA SER A 331 -18.43 18.34 1.66
C SER A 331 -17.00 18.47 1.13
N ALA A 332 -16.18 17.41 1.24
CA ALA A 332 -14.80 17.42 0.76
C ALA A 332 -14.71 17.60 -0.76
N GLN A 333 -15.60 16.94 -1.51
CA GLN A 333 -15.62 16.99 -2.98
C GLN A 333 -15.65 18.40 -3.58
N PRO A 334 -16.65 19.26 -3.31
CA PRO A 334 -16.69 20.60 -3.88
C PRO A 334 -15.51 21.47 -3.43
N ILE A 335 -14.97 21.26 -2.22
CA ILE A 335 -13.80 21.98 -1.69
C ILE A 335 -12.56 21.66 -2.51
N ILE A 336 -12.22 20.37 -2.64
CA ILE A 336 -11.05 19.93 -3.40
C ILE A 336 -11.19 20.28 -4.89
N LYS A 337 -12.38 20.11 -5.46
CA LYS A 337 -12.65 20.43 -6.86
C LYS A 337 -12.44 21.91 -7.15
N SER A 338 -12.99 22.80 -6.31
CA SER A 338 -12.85 24.26 -6.44
C SER A 338 -11.41 24.70 -6.21
N PHE A 339 -10.71 24.08 -5.26
CA PHE A 339 -9.30 24.33 -5.03
C PHE A 339 -8.46 23.96 -6.27
N LEU A 340 -8.58 22.73 -6.77
CA LEU A 340 -7.84 22.30 -7.96
C LEU A 340 -8.13 23.19 -9.17
N GLN A 341 -9.40 23.55 -9.40
CA GLN A 341 -9.79 24.45 -10.48
C GLN A 341 -9.14 25.83 -10.33
N SER A 342 -9.18 26.43 -9.14
CA SER A 342 -8.59 27.76 -8.90
C SER A 342 -7.06 27.77 -9.02
N GLN A 343 -6.39 26.72 -8.56
CA GLN A 343 -4.93 26.62 -8.65
C GLN A 343 -4.43 26.33 -10.07
N THR A 344 -5.18 25.53 -10.83
CA THR A 344 -4.70 24.99 -12.12
C THR A 344 -5.31 25.68 -13.35
N GLY A 345 -6.47 26.34 -13.19
CA GLY A 345 -7.27 26.85 -14.31
C GLY A 345 -7.99 25.76 -15.12
N ILE A 346 -7.92 24.49 -14.71
CA ILE A 346 -8.57 23.37 -15.40
C ILE A 346 -10.06 23.37 -15.04
N ASP A 347 -10.92 23.28 -16.05
CA ASP A 347 -12.37 23.15 -15.84
C ASP A 347 -12.72 21.76 -15.26
N PHE A 348 -13.16 21.76 -13.99
CA PHE A 348 -13.64 20.59 -13.28
C PHE A 348 -15.16 20.61 -13.06
N THR A 349 -15.91 21.48 -13.75
CA THR A 349 -17.36 21.63 -13.57
C THR A 349 -18.07 20.28 -13.63
N ASN A 350 -17.77 19.47 -14.66
CA ASN A 350 -18.36 18.16 -14.88
C ASN A 350 -17.61 16.98 -14.23
N ALA A 351 -16.50 17.24 -13.53
CA ALA A 351 -15.77 16.19 -12.82
C ALA A 351 -16.45 15.85 -11.48
N ILE A 352 -16.35 14.58 -11.09
CA ILE A 352 -16.85 14.04 -9.83
C ILE A 352 -15.67 13.39 -9.10
N LEU A 353 -15.26 13.98 -7.99
CA LEU A 353 -14.15 13.55 -7.13
C LEU A 353 -14.76 13.00 -5.83
N THR A 354 -15.39 11.83 -5.91
CA THR A 354 -16.17 11.28 -4.79
C THR A 354 -15.28 10.87 -3.61
N ASP A 355 -14.10 10.34 -3.91
CA ASP A 355 -13.11 9.85 -2.96
C ASP A 355 -11.69 10.21 -3.44
N GLY A 356 -10.68 9.99 -2.58
CA GLY A 356 -9.28 10.18 -2.97
C GLY A 356 -8.73 8.96 -3.72
N SER A 357 -9.22 7.78 -3.37
CA SER A 357 -8.69 6.51 -3.85
C SER A 357 -9.15 6.14 -5.25
N GLY A 358 -10.33 6.59 -5.70
CA GLY A 358 -10.94 6.18 -6.97
C GLY A 358 -11.54 4.78 -6.94
N LEU A 359 -11.79 4.20 -5.76
CA LEU A 359 -12.52 2.94 -5.64
C LEU A 359 -14.04 3.16 -5.80
N SER A 360 -14.53 4.37 -5.58
CA SER A 360 -15.91 4.75 -5.88
C SER A 360 -16.22 4.62 -7.37
N ARG A 361 -17.35 3.97 -7.68
CA ARG A 361 -17.91 3.91 -9.05
C ARG A 361 -18.54 5.23 -9.49
N TYR A 362 -18.70 6.20 -8.59
CA TYR A 362 -19.29 7.51 -8.90
C TYR A 362 -18.26 8.53 -9.37
N SER A 363 -16.98 8.30 -9.08
CA SER A 363 -15.87 9.15 -9.51
C SER A 363 -15.79 9.22 -11.04
N LEU A 364 -15.72 10.43 -11.61
CA LEU A 364 -15.67 10.69 -13.04
C LEU A 364 -14.71 11.83 -13.37
N VAL A 365 -13.77 11.58 -14.28
CA VAL A 365 -12.83 12.59 -14.82
C VAL A 365 -12.60 12.34 -16.30
N THR A 366 -12.03 13.32 -17.00
CA THR A 366 -11.66 13.18 -18.41
C THR A 366 -10.15 12.94 -18.60
N PRO A 367 -9.75 12.28 -19.70
CA PRO A 367 -8.35 12.24 -20.12
C PRO A 367 -7.73 13.64 -20.24
N GLU A 368 -8.49 14.63 -20.74
CA GLU A 368 -8.04 16.02 -20.87
C GLU A 368 -7.76 16.69 -19.50
N GLN A 369 -8.61 16.45 -18.49
CA GLN A 369 -8.38 16.96 -17.14
C GLN A 369 -7.13 16.34 -16.52
N THR A 370 -6.93 15.03 -16.73
CA THR A 370 -5.77 14.31 -16.20
C THR A 370 -4.48 14.81 -16.85
N ILE A 371 -4.46 14.95 -18.18
CA ILE A 371 -3.25 15.41 -18.87
C ILE A 371 -2.92 16.86 -18.54
N SER A 372 -3.94 17.70 -18.38
CA SER A 372 -3.77 19.10 -17.99
C SER A 372 -3.18 19.21 -16.58
N LEU A 373 -3.62 18.37 -15.64
CA LEU A 373 -3.05 18.31 -14.30
C LEU A 373 -1.57 17.87 -14.34
N LEU A 374 -1.25 16.80 -15.07
CA LEU A 374 0.12 16.32 -15.19
C LEU A 374 1.03 17.39 -15.82
N LYS A 375 0.56 18.08 -16.87
CA LYS A 375 1.28 19.21 -17.47
C LYS A 375 1.50 20.35 -16.46
N PHE A 376 0.47 20.73 -15.70
CA PHE A 376 0.55 21.77 -14.68
C PHE A 376 1.62 21.46 -13.63
N LEU A 377 1.63 20.22 -13.11
CA LEU A 377 2.58 19.76 -12.11
C LEU A 377 4.01 19.71 -12.65
N TYR A 378 4.18 19.17 -13.87
CA TYR A 378 5.49 19.05 -14.52
C TYR A 378 6.21 20.40 -14.66
N GLN A 379 5.46 21.48 -14.91
CA GLN A 379 6.00 22.82 -15.15
C GLN A 379 6.40 23.58 -13.88
N ARG A 380 6.20 23.02 -12.68
CA ARG A 380 6.37 23.74 -11.40
C ARG A 380 7.27 22.98 -10.44
N PHE A 381 8.48 23.48 -10.21
CA PHE A 381 9.35 23.00 -9.13
C PHE A 381 8.93 23.62 -7.79
N PRO A 382 8.95 22.88 -6.65
CA PRO A 382 9.37 21.48 -6.50
C PRO A 382 8.28 20.43 -6.77
N LEU A 383 7.03 20.83 -7.09
CA LEU A 383 5.91 19.89 -7.31
C LEU A 383 6.26 18.81 -8.36
N SER A 384 6.93 19.19 -9.43
CA SER A 384 7.37 18.27 -10.49
C SER A 384 8.26 17.15 -9.95
N TYR A 385 9.24 17.48 -9.11
CA TYR A 385 10.18 16.53 -8.52
C TYR A 385 9.44 15.54 -7.61
N GLU A 386 8.69 16.04 -6.63
CA GLU A 386 8.01 15.22 -5.62
C GLU A 386 6.99 14.28 -6.25
N TYR A 387 6.18 14.83 -7.16
CA TYR A 387 5.09 14.09 -7.76
C TYR A 387 5.59 12.99 -8.71
N ILE A 388 6.62 13.27 -9.52
CA ILE A 388 7.23 12.26 -10.40
C ILE A 388 7.96 11.17 -9.60
N ALA A 389 8.60 11.54 -8.49
CA ALA A 389 9.29 10.60 -7.60
C ALA A 389 8.34 9.58 -6.99
N ALA A 390 7.16 10.02 -6.58
CA ALA A 390 6.13 9.18 -5.95
C ALA A 390 5.42 8.22 -6.92
N LEU A 391 5.49 8.43 -8.24
CA LEU A 391 4.85 7.52 -9.20
C LEU A 391 5.57 6.15 -9.28
N PRO A 392 4.82 5.05 -9.54
CA PRO A 392 5.41 3.76 -9.87
C PRO A 392 6.35 3.83 -11.08
N ILE A 393 7.45 3.08 -11.05
CA ILE A 393 8.48 3.01 -12.09
C ILE A 393 8.39 1.67 -12.82
N SER A 394 8.20 1.73 -14.14
CA SER A 394 8.27 0.59 -15.07
C SER A 394 9.41 -0.39 -14.78
N GLY A 395 9.06 -1.66 -14.60
CA GLY A 395 10.00 -2.76 -14.41
C GLY A 395 10.87 -2.67 -13.16
N ARG A 396 10.56 -1.75 -12.22
CA ARG A 396 11.34 -1.57 -10.98
C ARG A 396 10.49 -1.65 -9.73
N ASP A 397 9.40 -0.89 -9.66
CA ASP A 397 8.71 -0.68 -8.38
C ASP A 397 7.18 -0.55 -8.52
N GLY A 398 6.51 -0.53 -7.37
CA GLY A 398 5.08 -0.28 -7.24
C GLY A 398 4.21 -1.23 -8.07
N THR A 399 3.14 -0.69 -8.63
CA THR A 399 2.22 -1.42 -9.51
C THR A 399 2.75 -1.63 -10.94
N LEU A 400 3.93 -1.11 -11.26
CA LEU A 400 4.60 -1.29 -12.57
C LEU A 400 5.81 -2.22 -12.51
N GLN A 401 6.19 -2.75 -11.35
CA GLN A 401 7.36 -3.62 -11.16
C GLN A 401 7.46 -4.80 -12.14
N LYS A 402 6.31 -5.34 -12.59
CA LYS A 402 6.21 -6.49 -13.51
C LYS A 402 5.79 -6.10 -14.93
N ARG A 403 5.70 -4.79 -15.24
CA ARG A 403 5.30 -4.27 -16.56
C ARG A 403 6.47 -3.47 -17.13
N PHE A 404 6.65 -3.53 -18.45
CA PHE A 404 7.68 -2.76 -19.14
C PHE A 404 9.11 -3.07 -18.64
N HIS A 405 9.46 -4.34 -18.44
CA HIS A 405 10.72 -4.75 -17.81
C HIS A 405 11.83 -5.13 -18.80
N ILE A 406 11.63 -4.91 -20.11
CA ILE A 406 12.69 -5.09 -21.10
C ILE A 406 13.63 -3.87 -21.10
N PRO A 407 14.91 -4.01 -21.51
CA PRO A 407 15.90 -2.92 -21.39
C PRO A 407 15.49 -1.58 -22.02
N SER A 408 14.74 -1.60 -23.13
CA SER A 408 14.28 -0.39 -23.83
C SER A 408 13.05 0.27 -23.19
N GLN A 409 12.48 -0.29 -22.11
CA GLN A 409 11.27 0.21 -21.45
C GLN A 409 11.44 0.39 -19.94
N GLN A 410 12.30 -0.41 -19.31
CA GLN A 410 12.50 -0.40 -17.87
C GLN A 410 13.03 0.95 -17.38
N GLY A 411 12.31 1.58 -16.45
CA GLY A 411 12.66 2.90 -15.92
C GLY A 411 12.21 4.08 -16.78
N PHE A 412 11.66 3.85 -17.98
CA PHE A 412 11.28 4.92 -18.91
C PHE A 412 9.81 5.34 -18.82
N VAL A 413 9.00 4.64 -18.02
CA VAL A 413 7.61 5.02 -17.70
C VAL A 413 7.46 5.20 -16.19
N ARG A 414 6.91 6.36 -15.80
CA ARG A 414 6.49 6.68 -14.44
C ARG A 414 5.01 6.99 -14.44
N ALA A 415 4.18 6.06 -13.98
CA ALA A 415 2.74 6.20 -14.18
C ALA A 415 1.90 5.50 -13.11
N LYS A 416 0.73 6.09 -12.83
CA LYS A 416 -0.25 5.53 -11.93
C LYS A 416 -1.16 4.57 -12.69
N THR A 417 -1.24 3.34 -12.18
CA THR A 417 -2.16 2.32 -12.67
C THR A 417 -3.55 2.48 -12.04
N GLY A 418 -4.61 2.09 -12.74
CA GLY A 418 -5.97 1.96 -12.22
C GLY A 418 -6.59 0.64 -12.70
N THR A 419 -7.24 -0.11 -11.82
CA THR A 419 -7.84 -1.41 -12.17
C THR A 419 -9.04 -1.70 -11.27
N MET A 420 -10.19 -1.93 -11.90
CA MET A 420 -11.40 -2.45 -11.25
C MET A 420 -12.11 -3.36 -12.27
N VAL A 421 -13.17 -4.08 -11.86
CA VAL A 421 -14.00 -4.84 -12.81
C VAL A 421 -14.46 -3.94 -13.95
N GLY A 422 -14.13 -4.34 -15.19
CA GLY A 422 -14.45 -3.62 -16.43
C GLY A 422 -13.72 -2.27 -16.66
N ILE A 423 -12.70 -1.94 -15.85
CA ILE A 423 -12.00 -0.64 -15.88
C ILE A 423 -10.48 -0.83 -15.82
N ASN A 424 -9.76 -0.20 -16.76
CA ASN A 424 -8.31 -0.07 -16.72
C ASN A 424 -7.88 1.37 -17.04
N SER A 425 -6.96 1.91 -16.26
CA SER A 425 -6.39 3.24 -16.50
C SER A 425 -4.87 3.22 -16.33
N LEU A 426 -4.17 4.06 -17.09
CA LEU A 426 -2.74 4.30 -16.94
C LEU A 426 -2.44 5.74 -17.38
N SER A 427 -1.93 6.56 -16.46
CA SER A 427 -1.56 7.95 -16.75
C SER A 427 -0.28 8.33 -16.01
N GLY A 428 0.53 9.19 -16.63
CA GLY A 428 1.80 9.65 -16.07
C GLY A 428 2.75 10.17 -17.14
N TYR A 429 4.03 9.90 -16.95
CA TYR A 429 5.13 10.38 -17.79
C TYR A 429 5.88 9.23 -18.46
N LEU A 430 6.35 9.48 -19.66
CA LEU A 430 7.10 8.54 -20.50
C LEU A 430 8.29 9.29 -21.10
N TYR A 431 9.48 8.70 -21.00
CA TYR A 431 10.72 9.24 -21.55
C TYR A 431 11.05 8.52 -22.86
N ALA A 432 10.80 9.18 -23.99
CA ALA A 432 10.89 8.57 -25.32
C ALA A 432 12.36 8.39 -25.78
N ALA A 433 12.58 7.51 -26.76
CA ALA A 433 13.91 7.20 -27.28
C ALA A 433 14.65 8.42 -27.86
N ASN A 434 13.93 9.42 -28.36
CA ASN A 434 14.50 10.69 -28.85
C ASN A 434 14.91 11.67 -27.72
N GLY A 435 14.68 11.31 -26.45
CA GLY A 435 14.96 12.12 -25.28
C GLY A 435 13.86 13.09 -24.88
N HIS A 436 12.73 13.13 -25.60
CA HIS A 436 11.58 13.96 -25.21
C HIS A 436 10.83 13.33 -24.04
N THR A 437 10.21 14.18 -23.23
CA THR A 437 9.32 13.75 -22.15
C THR A 437 7.89 13.88 -22.63
N LEU A 438 7.14 12.78 -22.62
CA LEU A 438 5.72 12.76 -22.92
C LEU A 438 4.92 12.66 -21.62
N ALA A 439 3.78 13.34 -21.57
CA ALA A 439 2.73 13.01 -20.61
C ALA A 439 1.61 12.27 -21.34
N PHE A 440 0.94 11.37 -20.64
CA PHE A 440 -0.16 10.62 -21.21
C PHE A 440 -1.25 10.31 -20.18
N ALA A 441 -2.48 10.18 -20.67
CA ALA A 441 -3.62 9.74 -19.88
C ALA A 441 -4.49 8.78 -20.70
N LEU A 442 -4.64 7.54 -20.23
CA LEU A 442 -5.34 6.48 -20.96
C LEU A 442 -6.38 5.81 -20.05
N TYR A 443 -7.62 5.75 -20.52
CA TYR A 443 -8.79 5.28 -19.78
C TYR A 443 -9.62 4.30 -20.60
N VAL A 444 -9.82 3.10 -20.09
CA VAL A 444 -10.67 2.07 -20.68
C VAL A 444 -11.76 1.70 -19.68
N ASN A 445 -13.02 1.86 -20.06
CA ASN A 445 -14.18 1.51 -19.22
C ASN A 445 -15.16 0.60 -19.98
N ARG A 446 -16.11 0.01 -19.23
CA ARG A 446 -17.22 -0.80 -19.77
C ARG A 446 -16.76 -2.01 -20.59
N GLN A 447 -15.64 -2.62 -20.20
CA GLN A 447 -15.19 -3.86 -20.80
C GLN A 447 -15.95 -5.05 -20.19
N PRO A 448 -16.54 -5.95 -21.00
CA PRO A 448 -17.22 -7.15 -20.50
C PRO A 448 -16.21 -8.15 -19.89
N GLY A 449 -16.63 -8.89 -18.86
CA GLY A 449 -15.85 -9.97 -18.24
C GLY A 449 -15.89 -9.98 -16.70
N LYS A 450 -15.45 -11.09 -16.08
CA LYS A 450 -15.44 -11.30 -14.62
C LYS A 450 -14.27 -10.62 -13.89
N ALA A 451 -13.32 -10.02 -14.63
CA ALA A 451 -12.11 -9.36 -14.10
C ALA A 451 -12.01 -7.92 -14.62
N SER A 452 -10.80 -7.35 -14.72
CA SER A 452 -10.63 -5.98 -15.26
C SER A 452 -10.94 -5.82 -16.75
N GLY A 453 -11.15 -6.92 -17.47
CA GLY A 453 -11.32 -6.93 -18.93
C GLY A 453 -9.97 -6.84 -19.68
N PRO A 454 -9.99 -6.98 -21.03
CA PRO A 454 -8.82 -6.99 -21.90
C PRO A 454 -8.24 -5.58 -22.17
N GLY A 455 -8.49 -4.58 -21.30
CA GLY A 455 -8.05 -3.21 -21.53
C GLY A 455 -6.55 -3.00 -21.35
N ARG A 456 -5.92 -3.72 -20.41
CA ARG A 456 -4.48 -3.55 -20.09
C ARG A 456 -3.54 -3.75 -21.30
N PRO A 457 -3.69 -4.80 -22.14
CA PRO A 457 -2.86 -4.95 -23.34
C PRO A 457 -2.89 -3.73 -24.28
N VAL A 458 -4.04 -3.08 -24.45
CA VAL A 458 -4.16 -1.84 -25.26
C VAL A 458 -3.31 -0.74 -24.63
N LEU A 459 -3.45 -0.52 -23.31
CA LEU A 459 -2.68 0.51 -22.59
C LEU A 459 -1.16 0.28 -22.71
N ASP A 460 -0.71 -0.97 -22.55
CA ASP A 460 0.70 -1.34 -22.61
C ASP A 460 1.28 -1.21 -24.03
N ALA A 461 0.48 -1.54 -25.05
CA ALA A 461 0.87 -1.37 -26.45
C ALA A 461 1.02 0.11 -26.83
N LEU A 462 0.10 0.98 -26.36
CA LEU A 462 0.20 2.43 -26.57
C LEU A 462 1.46 3.01 -25.92
N CYS A 463 1.73 2.69 -24.65
CA CYS A 463 2.98 3.10 -24.00
C CYS A 463 4.20 2.58 -24.74
N THR A 464 4.18 1.32 -25.19
CA THR A 464 5.29 0.73 -25.98
C THR A 464 5.51 1.45 -27.31
N TYR A 465 4.44 1.83 -28.00
CA TYR A 465 4.50 2.60 -29.24
C TYR A 465 5.15 3.96 -28.99
N PHE A 466 4.69 4.71 -27.99
CA PHE A 466 5.23 6.05 -27.70
C PHE A 466 6.66 6.03 -27.11
N LEU A 467 7.07 4.95 -26.42
CA LEU A 467 8.47 4.77 -26.00
C LEU A 467 9.42 4.67 -27.19
N LYS A 468 9.01 3.98 -28.25
CA LYS A 468 9.80 3.79 -29.48
C LYS A 468 9.73 4.98 -30.43
N ASN A 469 8.69 5.80 -30.31
CA ASN A 469 8.44 6.89 -31.24
C ASN A 469 9.47 8.02 -31.09
N SER A 470 9.82 8.65 -32.21
CA SER A 470 10.67 9.84 -32.30
C SER A 470 9.88 10.96 -32.97
N PRO A 471 8.97 11.67 -32.26
CA PRO A 471 8.40 12.90 -32.78
C PRO A 471 9.56 13.86 -33.11
N SER A 472 9.48 14.51 -34.27
CA SER A 472 10.55 15.21 -35.00
C SER A 472 11.63 15.86 -34.13
N SER A 473 12.90 15.55 -34.42
CA SER A 473 14.06 16.20 -33.80
C SER A 473 14.19 17.65 -34.27
N SER A 474 13.75 18.62 -33.46
CA SER A 474 14.27 19.98 -33.62
C SER A 474 15.58 20.05 -32.84
N ARG A 475 16.70 20.44 -33.47
CA ARG A 475 17.99 20.62 -32.78
C ARG A 475 17.91 21.67 -31.63
N LEU A 476 16.85 22.48 -31.61
CA LEU A 476 16.54 23.47 -30.58
C LEU A 476 15.87 22.87 -29.32
N SER A 477 15.28 21.67 -29.37
CA SER A 477 14.59 21.07 -28.21
C SER A 477 15.52 20.64 -27.08
N ARG A 478 16.81 20.43 -27.37
CA ARG A 478 17.85 20.15 -26.35
C ARG A 478 18.20 21.36 -25.48
N VAL A 479 17.92 22.57 -25.93
CA VAL A 479 18.26 23.82 -25.22
C VAL A 479 17.21 24.16 -24.15
N PHE A 480 15.99 23.61 -24.25
CA PHE A 480 14.86 23.93 -23.36
C PHE A 480 14.36 22.77 -22.49
N SER A 481 15.13 21.69 -22.32
CA SER A 481 14.84 20.71 -21.26
C SER A 481 15.29 21.28 -19.91
N PRO A 482 14.40 21.86 -19.08
CA PRO A 482 14.81 22.64 -17.90
C PRO A 482 15.35 21.76 -16.77
N HIS A 483 15.24 20.44 -16.93
CA HIS A 483 15.58 19.47 -15.91
C HIS A 483 16.53 18.45 -16.51
N GLN A 484 17.80 18.48 -16.07
CA GLN A 484 18.68 17.33 -16.20
C GLN A 484 17.94 16.09 -15.68
N ARG A 485 18.20 14.91 -16.26
CA ARG A 485 17.63 13.65 -15.77
C ARG A 485 17.94 13.53 -14.28
N ILE A 486 16.95 13.79 -13.46
CA ILE A 486 17.10 13.76 -12.01
C ILE A 486 17.32 12.30 -11.64
N SER A 487 18.50 12.00 -11.10
CA SER A 487 18.80 10.69 -10.52
C SER A 487 18.07 10.60 -9.18
N PHE A 488 16.82 10.15 -9.20
CA PHE A 488 16.05 9.94 -7.99
C PHE A 488 16.57 8.74 -7.20
N GLN A 489 16.69 8.91 -5.88
CA GLN A 489 17.05 7.82 -4.98
C GLN A 489 15.97 6.73 -5.03
N SER A 490 16.32 5.54 -5.51
CA SER A 490 15.43 4.40 -5.60
C SER A 490 15.41 3.63 -4.28
N ASN A 491 14.87 4.25 -3.23
CA ASN A 491 14.62 3.53 -1.98
C ASN A 491 13.34 2.70 -2.16
N PRO A 492 13.37 1.39 -1.87
CA PRO A 492 12.18 0.57 -1.99
C PRO A 492 11.14 1.00 -0.95
N THR A 493 9.88 1.04 -1.37
CA THR A 493 8.75 1.32 -0.47
C THR A 493 8.64 0.26 0.63
N GLN A 494 7.90 0.56 1.69
CA GLN A 494 7.65 -0.43 2.74
C GLN A 494 6.97 -1.69 2.19
N ALA A 495 6.02 -1.52 1.28
CA ALA A 495 5.36 -2.65 0.61
C ALA A 495 6.34 -3.47 -0.25
N GLU A 496 7.31 -2.85 -0.91
CA GLU A 496 8.33 -3.55 -1.70
C GLU A 496 9.31 -4.32 -0.83
N LYS A 497 9.80 -3.70 0.25
CA LYS A 497 10.67 -4.37 1.22
C LYS A 497 9.97 -5.61 1.79
N GLN A 498 8.71 -5.48 2.19
CA GLN A 498 7.90 -6.61 2.68
C GLN A 498 7.74 -7.72 1.63
N ARG A 499 7.46 -7.38 0.37
CA ARG A 499 7.32 -8.39 -0.71
C ARG A 499 8.64 -9.12 -1.01
N ALA A 500 9.75 -8.39 -1.08
CA ALA A 500 11.06 -8.96 -1.33
C ALA A 500 11.46 -9.92 -0.19
N HIS A 501 11.19 -9.50 1.05
CA HIS A 501 11.39 -10.30 2.26
C HIS A 501 10.55 -11.59 2.25
N GLN A 502 9.24 -11.49 2.00
CA GLN A 502 8.35 -12.66 1.86
C GLN A 502 8.80 -13.62 0.76
N ALA A 503 9.32 -13.11 -0.36
CA ALA A 503 9.82 -13.94 -1.45
C ALA A 503 11.08 -14.73 -1.04
N LYS A 504 11.97 -14.13 -0.25
CA LYS A 504 13.13 -14.82 0.34
C LYS A 504 12.67 -15.97 1.24
N TRP A 505 11.72 -15.68 2.14
CA TRP A 505 11.14 -16.68 3.04
C TRP A 505 10.47 -17.85 2.32
N ARG A 506 9.67 -17.59 1.27
CA ARG A 506 9.03 -18.66 0.49
C ARG A 506 10.04 -19.58 -0.19
N ARG A 507 11.17 -19.05 -0.68
CA ARG A 507 12.23 -19.87 -1.29
C ARG A 507 12.89 -20.78 -0.26
N LEU A 508 13.16 -20.24 0.94
CA LEU A 508 13.68 -21.02 2.06
C LEU A 508 12.69 -22.10 2.50
N GLU A 509 11.42 -21.74 2.70
CA GLU A 509 10.33 -22.66 3.05
C GLU A 509 10.21 -23.81 2.05
N SER A 510 10.27 -23.49 0.75
CA SER A 510 10.21 -24.50 -0.32
C SER A 510 11.36 -25.49 -0.23
N ALA A 511 12.59 -25.00 -0.03
CA ALA A 511 13.78 -25.84 0.06
C ALA A 511 13.69 -26.81 1.25
N ILE A 512 13.20 -26.33 2.40
CA ILE A 512 13.02 -27.14 3.61
C ILE A 512 11.90 -28.16 3.40
N ARG A 513 10.71 -27.73 2.95
CA ARG A 513 9.57 -28.63 2.72
C ARG A 513 9.89 -29.72 1.70
N MET A 514 10.60 -29.39 0.63
CA MET A 514 11.02 -30.40 -0.37
C MET A 514 12.01 -31.41 0.21
N SER A 515 12.93 -30.96 1.07
CA SER A 515 13.94 -31.83 1.68
C SER A 515 13.37 -32.72 2.79
N LEU A 516 12.30 -32.26 3.44
CA LEU A 516 11.55 -32.98 4.49
C LEU A 516 10.27 -33.64 3.94
N LYS A 517 10.15 -33.81 2.62
CA LYS A 517 8.97 -34.40 2.03
C LYS A 517 8.77 -35.83 2.56
N ASP A 518 7.52 -36.17 2.84
CA ASP A 518 7.08 -37.47 3.35
C ASP A 518 7.64 -37.82 4.74
N GLN A 519 8.27 -36.87 5.44
CA GLN A 519 8.64 -36.98 6.84
C GLN A 519 7.49 -36.50 7.74
N PRO A 520 7.28 -37.08 8.95
CA PRO A 520 6.22 -36.67 9.86
C PRO A 520 6.61 -35.40 10.65
N VAL A 521 6.93 -34.34 9.91
CA VAL A 521 7.29 -33.01 10.42
C VAL A 521 6.32 -31.98 9.88
N ASN A 522 6.00 -30.99 10.72
CA ASN A 522 5.18 -29.87 10.28
C ASN A 522 6.03 -28.61 10.17
N VAL A 523 6.16 -28.07 8.95
CA VAL A 523 6.78 -26.76 8.71
C VAL A 523 5.66 -25.71 8.73
N VAL A 524 5.78 -24.73 9.61
CA VAL A 524 4.82 -23.63 9.81
C VAL A 524 5.54 -22.32 9.54
N TYR A 525 4.97 -21.46 8.70
CA TYR A 525 5.43 -20.08 8.56
C TYR A 525 4.68 -19.19 9.54
N ARG A 526 5.40 -18.53 10.44
CA ARG A 526 4.87 -17.66 11.50
C ARG A 526 5.72 -16.40 11.62
N ASN A 527 5.13 -15.21 11.59
CA ASN A 527 5.81 -13.93 11.90
C ASN A 527 7.18 -13.71 11.22
N ASN A 528 7.32 -14.14 9.96
CA ASN A 528 8.59 -14.13 9.23
C ASN A 528 9.66 -15.06 9.82
N GLU A 529 9.25 -16.21 10.31
CA GLU A 529 10.10 -17.30 10.77
C GLU A 529 9.50 -18.61 10.27
N LEU A 530 10.34 -19.65 10.15
CA LEU A 530 9.88 -21.00 9.83
C LEU A 530 10.06 -21.87 11.06
N ILE A 531 8.96 -22.45 11.53
CA ILE A 531 8.93 -23.36 12.67
C ILE A 531 8.78 -24.78 12.13
N VAL A 532 9.76 -25.63 12.39
CA VAL A 532 9.68 -27.06 12.10
C VAL A 532 9.37 -27.80 13.40
N ASN A 533 8.15 -28.30 13.49
CA ASN A 533 7.74 -29.19 14.58
C ASN A 533 8.15 -30.62 14.22
N ASP A 534 9.06 -31.16 15.01
CA ASP A 534 9.70 -32.46 14.78
C ASP A 534 9.38 -33.45 15.90
N ASN A 535 8.63 -34.50 15.52
CA ASN A 535 8.24 -35.61 16.40
C ASN A 535 8.78 -36.95 15.90
N GLN A 536 9.80 -36.93 15.04
CA GLN A 536 10.38 -38.15 14.49
C GLN A 536 11.18 -38.93 15.53
N ALA A 537 11.42 -40.21 15.27
CA ALA A 537 12.41 -40.98 16.02
C ALA A 537 13.84 -40.55 15.65
N ASP A 538 14.09 -40.25 14.37
CA ASP A 538 15.38 -39.75 13.87
C ASP A 538 15.55 -38.26 14.23
N THR A 539 16.43 -37.99 15.18
CA THR A 539 16.72 -36.64 15.71
C THR A 539 17.63 -35.82 14.79
N ASP A 540 18.43 -36.47 13.94
CA ASP A 540 19.43 -35.82 13.08
C ASP A 540 18.88 -35.41 11.71
N LYS A 541 17.73 -35.96 11.31
CA LYS A 541 17.16 -35.74 9.97
C LYS A 541 16.93 -34.26 9.66
N VAL A 542 16.26 -33.55 10.57
CA VAL A 542 15.95 -32.12 10.38
C VAL A 542 17.23 -31.30 10.38
N TRP A 543 18.15 -31.58 11.30
CA TRP A 543 19.45 -30.90 11.36
C TRP A 543 20.25 -31.05 10.06
N SER A 544 20.36 -32.27 9.54
CA SER A 544 21.06 -32.56 8.28
C SER A 544 20.47 -31.79 7.09
N VAL A 545 19.14 -31.66 7.04
CA VAL A 545 18.46 -30.84 6.04
C VAL A 545 18.84 -29.36 6.20
N LEU A 546 18.82 -28.83 7.41
CA LEU A 546 19.19 -27.43 7.68
C LEU A 546 20.65 -27.14 7.28
N GLN A 547 21.58 -28.05 7.56
CA GLN A 547 22.98 -27.96 7.14
C GLN A 547 23.17 -28.00 5.60
N SER A 548 22.24 -28.61 4.87
CA SER A 548 22.23 -28.59 3.41
C SER A 548 21.66 -27.27 2.87
N VAL A 549 20.52 -26.82 3.39
CA VAL A 549 19.80 -25.65 2.90
C VAL A 549 20.55 -24.35 3.20
N ILE A 550 21.28 -24.26 4.32
CA ILE A 550 22.08 -23.09 4.71
C ILE A 550 23.13 -22.70 3.67
N LYS A 551 23.61 -23.67 2.85
CA LYS A 551 24.58 -23.43 1.78
C LYS A 551 24.05 -22.51 0.68
N LYS A 552 22.72 -22.41 0.53
CA LYS A 552 22.06 -21.58 -0.49
C LYS A 552 21.32 -20.38 0.10
N TYR A 553 20.86 -20.49 1.35
CA TYR A 553 20.06 -19.47 2.01
C TYR A 553 20.62 -19.22 3.41
N PRO A 554 21.10 -18.01 3.76
CA PRO A 554 21.60 -17.72 5.10
C PRO A 554 20.46 -17.65 6.12
N PHE A 555 20.59 -18.37 7.24
CA PHE A 555 19.66 -18.38 8.38
C PHE A 555 20.36 -18.89 9.66
N ALA A 556 19.75 -18.62 10.81
CA ALA A 556 20.12 -19.18 12.10
C ALA A 556 18.98 -20.01 12.66
N VAL A 557 19.26 -20.87 13.64
CA VAL A 557 18.28 -21.83 14.17
C VAL A 557 18.28 -21.81 15.68
N ILE A 558 17.08 -21.80 16.26
CA ILE A 558 16.86 -22.11 17.66
C ILE A 558 16.23 -23.50 17.74
N LEU A 559 16.86 -24.42 18.48
CA LEU A 559 16.27 -25.71 18.81
C LEU A 559 15.72 -25.65 20.22
N SER A 560 14.39 -25.70 20.36
CA SER A 560 13.72 -25.88 21.64
C SER A 560 13.41 -27.36 21.85
N SER A 561 14.03 -27.97 22.85
CA SER A 561 13.83 -29.39 23.18
C SER A 561 14.35 -29.72 24.58
N LYS A 562 13.86 -30.82 25.18
CA LYS A 562 14.30 -31.28 26.50
C LYS A 562 15.79 -31.63 26.56
N THR A 563 16.32 -32.23 25.49
CA THR A 563 17.72 -32.66 25.42
C THR A 563 18.31 -32.32 24.06
N LEU A 564 19.57 -31.88 24.06
CA LEU A 564 20.32 -31.71 22.82
C LEU A 564 20.69 -33.09 22.26
N THR A 565 19.96 -33.51 21.24
CA THR A 565 20.03 -34.86 20.65
C THR A 565 20.79 -34.90 19.32
N ILE A 566 21.43 -33.79 18.95
CA ILE A 566 22.17 -33.63 17.70
C ILE A 566 23.61 -33.15 17.97
N ASN A 567 24.51 -33.37 17.02
CA ASN A 567 25.81 -32.71 17.02
C ASN A 567 25.72 -31.33 16.35
N PRO A 568 25.86 -30.21 17.08
CA PRO A 568 25.69 -28.86 16.53
C PRO A 568 26.88 -28.38 15.68
N ALA A 569 27.82 -29.25 15.32
CA ALA A 569 28.95 -28.89 14.46
C ALA A 569 28.50 -28.47 13.05
N GLY A 570 29.20 -27.48 12.47
CA GLY A 570 28.88 -26.90 11.17
C GLY A 570 27.86 -25.75 11.25
N GLY A 571 27.43 -25.24 10.09
CA GLY A 571 26.34 -24.27 10.01
C GLY A 571 25.00 -24.95 9.72
N PRO A 572 23.84 -24.36 10.04
CA PRO A 572 23.63 -22.99 10.53
C PRO A 572 24.03 -22.78 11.99
N THR A 573 24.19 -21.52 12.41
CA THR A 573 24.35 -21.20 13.85
C THR A 573 23.15 -21.75 14.62
N LEU A 574 23.41 -22.50 15.69
CA LEU A 574 22.39 -23.13 16.54
C LEU A 574 22.42 -22.54 17.95
N LEU A 575 21.27 -22.10 18.43
CA LEU A 575 21.00 -21.88 19.85
C LEU A 575 20.08 -22.99 20.37
N TRP A 576 20.52 -23.76 21.35
CA TRP A 576 19.64 -24.73 22.02
C TRP A 576 18.99 -24.10 23.25
N VAL A 577 17.68 -24.33 23.41
CA VAL A 577 16.89 -23.88 24.56
C VAL A 577 16.20 -25.10 25.16
N GLU A 578 16.49 -25.36 26.44
CA GLU A 578 15.85 -26.43 27.20
C GLU A 578 14.39 -26.08 27.52
N THR A 579 13.48 -27.05 27.40
CA THR A 579 12.03 -26.87 27.65
C THR A 579 11.55 -27.76 28.81
N LEU A 580 10.66 -27.24 29.66
CA LEU A 580 10.05 -27.96 30.80
C LEU A 580 8.83 -28.83 30.37
N GLU A 581 8.48 -29.85 31.18
CA GLU A 581 7.52 -30.92 30.83
C GLU A 581 6.12 -30.45 30.39
N ASN A 582 5.64 -31.01 29.28
CA ASN A 582 4.22 -31.08 28.96
C ASN A 582 3.95 -32.35 28.11
N PRO A 583 3.18 -33.33 28.60
CA PRO A 583 3.01 -34.65 27.97
C PRO A 583 2.34 -34.61 26.58
N ASN A 584 1.74 -33.48 26.19
CA ASN A 584 1.07 -33.29 24.89
C ASN A 584 1.87 -32.45 23.88
N GLN A 585 3.15 -32.15 24.13
CA GLN A 585 3.93 -31.19 23.35
C GLN A 585 4.91 -31.85 22.36
N VAL A 586 5.19 -31.14 21.26
CA VAL A 586 6.16 -31.53 20.22
C VAL A 586 7.53 -31.78 20.85
N GLN A 587 8.20 -32.88 20.51
CA GLN A 587 9.47 -33.27 21.13
C GLN A 587 10.61 -32.29 20.82
N ARG A 588 10.67 -31.77 19.60
CA ARG A 588 11.69 -30.81 19.13
C ARG A 588 11.04 -29.75 18.26
N ILE A 589 11.31 -28.49 18.55
CA ILE A 589 10.85 -27.35 17.75
C ILE A 589 12.08 -26.62 17.22
N TRP A 590 12.20 -26.56 15.90
CA TRP A 590 13.27 -25.82 15.23
C TRP A 590 12.69 -24.49 14.72
N SER A 591 13.06 -23.38 15.35
CA SER A 591 12.71 -22.04 14.90
C SER A 591 13.83 -21.50 14.03
N ILE A 592 13.51 -21.22 12.78
CA ILE A 592 14.48 -20.77 11.76
C ILE A 592 14.28 -19.28 11.58
N HIS A 593 15.35 -18.54 11.85
CA HIS A 593 15.40 -17.08 11.84
C HIS A 593 16.30 -16.59 10.71
N GLU A 594 16.05 -15.39 10.22
CA GLU A 594 16.97 -14.74 9.29
C GLU A 594 18.32 -14.50 9.98
N ALA A 595 19.41 -14.88 9.33
CA ALA A 595 20.74 -14.51 9.80
C ALA A 595 20.96 -13.02 9.47
N THR A 596 21.44 -12.28 10.46
CA THR A 596 21.86 -10.88 10.33
C THR A 596 23.09 -10.73 9.45
#